data_AF-A0A3D8IC32-F1
#
_entry.id   AF-A0A3D8IC32-F1
#
_cell.length_a   1.000
_cell.length_b   1.000
_cell.length_c   1.000
_cell.angle_alpha   90.00
_cell.angle_beta   90.00
_cell.angle_gamma   90.00
#
_symmetry.space_group_name_H-M   'P 1'
#
loop_
_entity.id
_entity.type
_entity.pdbx_description
1 polymer ?
#
loop_
_entity_poly.entity_id
_entity_poly.type
_entity_poly.pdbx_seq_one_letter_code
_entity_poly.pdbx_strand_id
1 'polypeptide(L)'
;WILTFNFVNIAWIFFRAENLDTAISLLKSMFGIVWVEFDARARLIPHFLSNIQGRNETLIYLILAFIVCLCFKNSIDLTRGFKPTKTYIMATMLLFWIPAIMLILNPYSEFIYFNF
;
A
#
# COMPACT_ATOMS: atom_id res chain seq x y z
N TRP A 1 1.24 7.39 -22.62
CA TRP A 1 -0.06 7.83 -22.06
C TRP A 1 0.09 8.94 -21.01
N ILE A 2 0.88 8.75 -19.94
CA ILE A 2 1.11 9.81 -18.92
C ILE A 2 1.73 11.09 -19.52
N LEU A 3 2.77 10.97 -20.35
CA LEU A 3 3.42 12.12 -20.97
C LEU A 3 2.47 12.89 -21.91
N THR A 4 1.73 12.14 -22.73
CA THR A 4 0.76 12.68 -23.68
C THR A 4 -0.41 13.36 -22.96
N PHE A 5 -0.89 12.80 -21.85
CA PHE A 5 -1.95 13.40 -21.03
C PHE A 5 -1.49 14.71 -20.36
N ASN A 6 -0.30 14.73 -19.78
CA ASN A 6 0.26 15.93 -19.16
C ASN A 6 0.52 17.04 -20.19
N PHE A 7 0.97 16.71 -21.40
CA PHE A 7 1.13 17.70 -22.47
C PHE A 7 -0.20 18.40 -22.81
N VAL A 8 -1.28 17.62 -22.97
CA VAL A 8 -2.62 18.18 -23.24
C VAL A 8 -3.10 19.04 -22.06
N ASN A 9 -2.88 18.59 -20.82
CA ASN A 9 -3.24 19.35 -19.62
C ASN A 9 -2.50 20.70 -19.55
N ILE A 10 -1.19 20.69 -19.79
CA ILE A 10 -0.36 21.91 -19.78
C ILE A 10 -0.82 22.87 -20.88
N ALA A 11 -1.02 22.37 -22.10
CA ALA A 11 -1.53 23.17 -23.20
C ALA A 11 -2.89 23.82 -22.87
N TRP A 12 -3.81 23.07 -22.25
CA TRP A 12 -5.12 23.60 -21.84
C TRP A 12 -5.00 24.78 -20.88
N ILE A 13 -4.08 24.73 -19.92
CA ILE A 13 -3.86 25.81 -18.95
C ILE A 13 -3.43 27.09 -19.65
N PHE A 14 -2.51 27.01 -20.62
CA PHE A 14 -2.06 28.16 -21.39
C PHE A 14 -3.17 28.77 -22.27
N PHE A 15 -4.08 27.95 -22.80
CA PHE A 15 -5.22 28.46 -23.59
C PHE A 15 -6.37 29.01 -22.74
N ARG A 16 -6.47 28.62 -21.46
CA ARG A 16 -7.56 29.01 -20.57
C ARG A 16 -7.21 30.15 -19.62
N ALA A 17 -5.93 30.35 -19.31
CA ALA A 17 -5.50 31.42 -18.41
C ALA A 17 -5.62 32.80 -19.06
N GLU A 18 -6.06 33.79 -18.29
CA GLU A 18 -6.23 35.17 -18.77
C GLU A 18 -4.89 35.89 -19.05
N ASN A 19 -3.83 35.50 -18.34
CA ASN A 19 -2.50 36.09 -18.43
C ASN A 19 -1.41 35.02 -18.29
N LEU A 20 -0.22 35.32 -18.83
CA LEU A 20 0.93 34.41 -18.80
C LEU A 20 1.41 34.15 -17.36
N ASP A 21 1.36 35.16 -16.50
CA ASP A 21 1.67 35.02 -15.06
C ASP A 21 0.68 34.08 -14.35
N THR A 22 -0.60 34.17 -14.68
CA THR A 22 -1.65 33.28 -14.15
C THR A 22 -1.43 31.84 -14.62
N ALA A 23 -1.06 31.63 -15.88
CA ALA A 23 -0.75 30.29 -16.42
C ALA A 23 0.44 29.65 -15.68
N ILE A 24 1.52 30.41 -15.46
CA ILE A 24 2.70 29.95 -14.72
C ILE A 24 2.36 29.67 -13.25
N SER A 25 1.54 30.51 -12.61
CA SER A 25 1.08 30.31 -11.22
C SER A 25 0.25 29.01 -11.06
N LEU A 26 -0.68 28.76 -11.99
CA LEU A 26 -1.48 27.54 -12.02
C LEU A 26 -0.60 26.29 -12.24
N LEU A 27 0.38 26.38 -13.15
CA LEU A 27 1.33 25.29 -13.39
C LEU A 27 2.16 24.99 -12.14
N LYS A 28 2.68 26.02 -11.46
CA LYS A 28 3.41 25.87 -10.18
C LYS A 28 2.54 25.24 -9.10
N SER A 29 1.24 25.58 -9.08
CA SER A 29 0.28 25.00 -8.13
C SER A 29 0.01 23.52 -8.40
N MET A 30 -0.08 23.11 -9.67
CA MET A 30 -0.33 21.70 -10.04
C MET A 30 0.82 20.76 -9.68
N PHE A 31 2.06 21.24 -9.76
CA PHE A 31 3.24 20.47 -9.36
C PHE A 31 3.58 20.63 -7.86
N GLY A 32 2.75 21.34 -7.08
CA GLY A 32 2.99 21.56 -5.65
C GLY A 32 4.25 22.37 -5.35
N ILE A 33 4.73 23.17 -6.32
CA ILE A 33 5.92 24.03 -6.19
C ILE A 33 5.57 25.36 -5.48
N VAL A 34 4.28 25.65 -5.33
CA VAL A 34 3.83 26.67 -4.38
C VAL A 34 4.25 26.20 -3.00
N TRP A 35 5.01 27.03 -2.29
CA TRP A 35 5.34 26.86 -0.89
C TRP A 35 4.04 26.84 -0.08
N VAL A 36 3.37 25.69 -0.05
CA VAL A 36 2.44 25.37 1.02
C VAL A 36 3.30 25.42 2.27
N GLU A 37 3.04 26.38 3.14
CA GLU A 37 3.60 26.41 4.48
C GLU A 37 3.22 25.07 5.12
N PHE A 38 4.12 24.10 5.04
CA PHE A 38 4.02 22.86 5.75
C PHE A 38 4.11 23.29 7.22
N ASP A 39 2.95 23.42 7.87
CA ASP A 39 2.88 23.64 9.31
C ASP A 39 3.87 22.66 9.95
N ALA A 40 4.67 23.10 10.91
CA ALA A 40 5.75 22.30 11.48
C ALA A 40 5.23 20.94 12.03
N ARG A 41 3.91 20.82 12.24
CA ARG A 41 3.17 19.59 12.55
C ARG A 41 3.12 18.55 11.42
N ALA A 42 3.14 18.96 10.15
CA ALA A 42 3.18 18.04 9.01
C ALA A 42 4.59 17.43 8.77
N ARG A 43 5.61 17.93 9.50
CA ARG A 43 6.93 17.30 9.59
C ARG A 43 6.92 16.05 10.50
N LEU A 44 5.88 15.88 11.32
CA LEU A 44 5.61 14.66 12.05
C LEU A 44 4.74 13.75 11.17
N ILE A 45 5.38 12.97 10.30
CA ILE A 45 4.77 11.79 9.68
C ILE A 45 3.89 10.96 10.67
N PRO A 46 4.24 10.79 11.96
CA PRO A 46 3.35 10.12 12.92
C PRO A 46 1.97 10.78 13.13
N HIS A 47 1.79 12.08 12.85
CA HIS A 47 0.47 12.70 12.95
C HIS A 47 -0.47 12.25 11.81
N PHE A 48 0.04 12.02 10.60
CA PHE A 48 -0.75 11.46 9.51
C PHE A 48 -1.18 10.01 9.78
N LEU A 49 -0.39 9.28 10.58
CA LEU A 49 -0.66 7.90 10.96
C LEU A 49 -1.41 7.76 12.29
N SER A 50 -1.72 8.87 12.99
CA SER A 50 -2.38 8.83 14.29
C SER A 50 -3.78 8.21 14.22
N ASN A 51 -4.49 8.42 13.11
CA ASN A 51 -5.82 7.83 12.87
C ASN A 51 -5.79 6.30 12.77
N ILE A 52 -4.63 5.73 12.47
CA ILE A 52 -4.40 4.27 12.34
C ILE A 52 -3.58 3.77 13.54
N GLN A 53 -3.38 4.60 14.57
CA GLN A 53 -2.47 4.33 15.69
C GLN A 53 -1.05 3.94 15.21
N GLY A 54 -0.64 4.41 14.03
CA GLY A 54 0.61 4.03 13.40
C GLY A 54 1.79 4.76 14.03
N ARG A 55 2.77 4.00 14.50
CA ARG A 55 4.07 4.51 14.99
C ARG A 55 5.06 4.65 13.83
N ASN A 56 6.23 5.26 14.04
CA ASN A 56 7.26 5.39 12.98
C ASN A 56 7.59 4.08 12.25
N GLU A 57 7.58 2.94 12.95
CA GLU A 57 7.82 1.62 12.36
C GLU A 57 6.81 1.22 11.27
N THR A 58 5.58 1.74 11.34
CA THR A 58 4.54 1.41 10.37
C THR A 58 4.85 1.93 8.96
N LEU A 59 5.58 3.04 8.85
CA LEU A 59 6.07 3.53 7.55
C LEU A 59 7.10 2.59 6.95
N ILE A 60 7.99 2.03 7.78
CA ILE A 60 8.99 1.05 7.34
C ILE A 60 8.27 -0.20 6.83
N TYR A 61 7.26 -0.69 7.56
CA TYR A 61 6.45 -1.82 7.10
C TYR A 61 5.66 -1.51 5.83
N LEU A 62 5.13 -0.29 5.66
CA LEU A 62 4.42 0.12 4.44
C LEU A 62 5.35 0.16 3.23
N ILE A 63 6.56 0.71 3.39
CA ILE A 63 7.56 0.73 2.31
C ILE A 63 7.99 -0.69 1.97
N LEU A 64 8.23 -1.53 2.98
CA LEU A 64 8.62 -2.92 2.77
C LEU A 64 7.51 -3.71 2.09
N ALA A 65 6.26 -3.56 2.53
CA ALA A 65 5.09 -4.18 1.89
C ALA A 65 4.93 -3.72 0.44
N PHE A 66 5.15 -2.43 0.17
CA PHE A 66 5.10 -1.87 -1.19
C PHE A 66 6.18 -2.49 -2.09
N ILE A 67 7.41 -2.62 -1.61
CA ILE A 67 8.50 -3.30 -2.34
C ILE A 67 8.12 -4.76 -2.62
N VAL A 68 7.61 -5.48 -1.62
CA VAL A 68 7.14 -6.87 -1.78
C VAL A 68 6.03 -6.95 -2.83
N CYS A 69 5.04 -6.07 -2.81
CA CYS A 69 3.98 -6.06 -3.81
C CYS A 69 4.48 -5.83 -5.24
N LEU A 70 5.56 -5.06 -5.44
CA LEU A 70 6.15 -4.82 -6.77
C LEU A 70 7.06 -5.95 -7.23
N CYS A 71 7.85 -6.53 -6.33
CA CYS A 71 8.82 -7.58 -6.68
C CYS A 71 8.17 -8.95 -6.88
N PHE A 72 7.10 -9.26 -6.16
CA PHE A 72 6.46 -10.56 -6.21
C PHE A 72 5.33 -10.59 -7.26
N LYS A 73 5.20 -11.74 -7.92
CA LYS A 73 4.12 -11.97 -8.88
C LYS A 73 2.78 -12.03 -8.17
N ASN A 74 1.76 -11.48 -8.80
CA ASN A 74 0.38 -11.58 -8.33
C ASN A 74 -0.06 -13.05 -8.27
N SER A 75 -0.86 -13.42 -7.27
CA SER A 75 -1.40 -14.77 -7.09
C SER A 75 -2.15 -15.29 -8.32
N ILE A 76 -2.84 -14.42 -9.06
CA ILE A 76 -3.56 -14.78 -10.29
C ILE A 76 -2.58 -15.25 -11.38
N ASP A 77 -1.40 -14.63 -11.47
CA ASP A 77 -0.37 -14.99 -12.43
C ASP A 77 0.27 -16.35 -12.08
N LEU A 78 0.46 -16.61 -10.78
CA LEU A 78 0.93 -17.91 -10.28
C LEU A 78 -0.03 -19.06 -10.61
N THR A 79 -1.34 -18.83 -10.53
CA THR A 79 -2.35 -19.85 -10.81
C THR A 79 -2.36 -20.29 -12.28
N ARG A 80 -2.10 -19.36 -13.22
CA ARG A 80 -2.11 -19.66 -14.67
C ARG A 80 -1.06 -20.68 -15.10
N GLY A 81 0.07 -20.72 -14.41
CA GLY A 81 1.17 -21.66 -14.67
C GLY A 81 1.23 -22.84 -13.70
N PHE A 82 0.21 -23.02 -12.86
CA PHE A 82 0.26 -24.01 -11.78
C PHE A 82 0.32 -25.44 -12.34
N LYS A 83 1.37 -26.17 -11.97
CA LYS A 83 1.52 -27.60 -12.25
C LYS A 83 1.79 -28.34 -10.94
N PRO A 84 1.02 -29.41 -10.62
CA PRO A 84 1.24 -30.19 -9.41
C PRO A 84 2.61 -30.87 -9.48
N THR A 85 3.58 -30.26 -8.79
CA THR A 85 4.97 -30.74 -8.68
C THR A 85 5.18 -31.26 -7.27
N LYS A 86 6.10 -32.21 -7.09
CA LYS A 86 6.43 -32.78 -5.77
C LYS A 86 6.78 -31.70 -4.73
N THR A 87 7.40 -30.60 -5.15
CA THR A 87 7.71 -29.43 -4.31
C THR A 87 6.46 -28.74 -3.78
N TYR A 88 5.47 -28.47 -4.64
CA TYR A 88 4.20 -27.86 -4.22
C TYR A 88 3.41 -28.78 -3.29
N ILE A 89 3.40 -30.09 -3.55
CA ILE A 89 2.74 -31.07 -2.68
C ILE A 89 3.39 -31.08 -1.28
N MET A 90 4.72 -31.07 -1.20
CA MET A 90 5.41 -31.06 0.08
C MET A 90 5.18 -29.75 0.84
N ALA A 91 5.17 -28.61 0.14
CA ALA A 91 4.90 -27.30 0.72
C ALA A 91 3.46 -27.20 1.26
N THR A 92 2.45 -27.67 0.51
CA THR A 92 1.05 -27.65 0.97
C THR A 92 0.82 -28.59 2.13
N MET A 93 1.48 -29.77 2.15
CA MET A 93 1.44 -30.67 3.30
C MET A 93 2.02 -30.00 4.55
N LEU A 94 3.22 -29.41 4.48
CA LEU A 94 3.84 -28.73 5.62
C LEU A 94 2.96 -27.58 6.16
N LEU A 95 2.46 -26.73 5.26
CA LEU A 95 1.58 -25.60 5.62
C LEU A 95 0.28 -26.06 6.29
N PHE A 96 -0.25 -27.24 5.93
CA PHE A 96 -1.45 -27.81 6.53
C PHE A 96 -1.17 -28.45 7.90
N TRP A 97 -0.03 -29.11 8.06
CA TRP A 97 0.31 -29.83 9.30
C TRP A 97 0.59 -28.89 10.48
N ILE A 98 1.20 -27.72 10.24
CA ILE A 98 1.50 -26.76 11.31
C ILE A 98 0.23 -26.35 12.12
N PRO A 99 -0.85 -25.85 11.49
CA PRO A 99 -2.08 -25.51 12.22
C PRO A 99 -2.80 -26.74 12.77
N ALA A 100 -2.76 -27.88 12.07
CA ALA A 100 -3.39 -29.12 12.55
C ALA A 100 -2.76 -29.60 13.88
N ILE A 101 -1.43 -29.52 14.00
CA ILE A 101 -0.71 -29.84 15.24
C ILE A 101 -1.08 -28.84 16.34
N MET A 102 -1.11 -27.54 16.02
CA MET A 102 -1.48 -26.50 16.99
C MET A 102 -2.90 -26.69 17.55
N LEU A 103 -3.84 -27.19 16.74
CA LEU A 103 -5.21 -27.50 17.15
C LEU A 103 -5.26 -28.71 18.10
N ILE A 104 -4.43 -29.73 17.87
CA ILE A 104 -4.36 -30.91 18.74
C ILE A 104 -3.69 -30.57 20.08
N LEU A 105 -2.66 -29.71 20.06
CA LEU A 105 -1.90 -29.31 21.25
C LEU A 105 -2.66 -28.31 22.15
N ASN A 106 -3.57 -27.52 21.59
CA ASN A 106 -4.46 -26.64 22.36
C ASN A 106 -5.87 -27.24 22.40
N PRO A 107 -6.16 -28.20 23.32
CA PRO A 107 -7.53 -28.60 23.55
C PRO A 107 -8.35 -27.34 23.88
N TYR A 108 -9.55 -27.27 23.31
CA TYR A 108 -10.46 -26.12 23.43
C TYR A 108 -10.45 -25.55 24.86
N SER A 109 -10.06 -24.28 25.00
CA SER A 109 -10.38 -23.51 26.20
C SER A 109 -11.89 -23.47 26.31
N GLU A 110 -12.43 -23.95 27.42
CA GLU A 110 -13.86 -23.84 27.70
C GLU A 110 -14.28 -22.39 27.48
N PHE A 111 -15.35 -22.21 26.70
CA PHE A 111 -15.97 -20.90 26.53
C PHE A 111 -16.43 -20.44 27.92
N ILE A 112 -16.09 -19.21 28.30
CA ILE A 112 -16.31 -18.64 29.65
C ILE A 112 -17.75 -18.82 30.17
N TYR A 113 -18.73 -19.05 29.28
CA TYR A 113 -20.14 -19.26 29.62
C TYR A 113 -20.51 -20.62 30.21
N PHE A 114 -19.61 -21.61 30.28
CA PHE A 114 -19.92 -22.95 30.84
C PHE A 114 -19.54 -23.13 32.32
N ASN A 115 -19.01 -22.10 33.00
CA ASN A 115 -18.79 -22.10 34.45
C ASN A 115 -20.05 -21.64 35.21
N PHE A 116 -21.11 -22.46 35.21
CA PHE A 116 -22.23 -22.35 36.16
C PHE A 116 -22.45 -23.68 36.87
#